data_AF-A0A949JJ47-F1
#
_entry.id   AF-A0A949JJ47-F1
#
_cell.length_a   1.000
_cell.length_b   1.000
_cell.length_c   1.000
_cell.angle_alpha   90.00
_cell.angle_beta   90.00
_cell.angle_gamma   90.00
#
_symmetry.space_group_name_H-M   'P 1'
#
loop_
_entity.id
_entity.type
_entity.pdbx_description
1 polymer ?
#
loop_
_entity_poly.entity_id
_entity_poly.type
_entity_poly.pdbx_seq_one_letter_code
_entity_poly.pdbx_strand_id
1 'polypeptide(L)'
;MNNHIETLRALLPLGEPRGGRMDWGRVEAGICSSLPRDYKELIDSCGGGLVDEYLLLLEPGSSHRAYDLERVLGQRLEANEILWDLEPPPPEVTEDNARLIPWATTDNGEYLYWAAAKGVPPEEWRVLINDASSTVWETYGMTCTEFLASVLNRNITSNILWSRFPLEEHTFRSVREM
;
A
#
# COMPACT_ATOMS: atom_id res chain seq x y z
N MET A 1 7.50 17.95 7.72
CA MET A 1 7.39 17.00 8.84
C MET A 1 6.10 16.25 8.61
N ASN A 2 6.17 15.02 8.11
CA ASN A 2 4.98 14.24 7.75
C ASN A 2 4.33 13.71 9.02
N ASN A 3 3.29 14.42 9.50
CA ASN A 3 2.62 14.14 10.76
C ASN A 3 2.08 12.70 10.85
N HIS A 4 1.68 12.12 9.72
CA HIS A 4 1.06 10.79 9.68
C HIS A 4 2.02 9.64 10.03
N ILE A 5 3.31 9.76 9.73
CA ILE A 5 4.29 8.71 10.09
C ILE A 5 4.50 8.68 11.60
N GLU A 6 4.59 9.85 12.24
CA GLU A 6 4.68 9.91 13.71
C GLU A 6 3.41 9.36 14.36
N THR A 7 2.23 9.62 13.78
CA THR A 7 0.98 8.97 14.21
C THR A 7 1.06 7.45 14.07
N LEU A 8 1.54 6.92 12.93
CA LEU A 8 1.69 5.47 12.74
C LEU A 8 2.68 4.86 13.75
N ARG A 9 3.78 5.54 14.07
CA ARG A 9 4.74 5.12 15.10
C ARG A 9 4.15 5.11 16.51
N ALA A 10 3.19 5.97 16.78
CA ALA A 10 2.50 6.01 18.06
C ALA A 10 1.40 4.94 18.17
N LEU A 11 0.77 4.57 17.06
CA LEU A 11 -0.32 3.59 17.02
C LEU A 11 0.17 2.15 16.94
N LEU A 12 1.16 1.90 16.08
CA LEU A 12 1.67 0.56 15.84
C LEU A 12 2.86 0.28 16.74
N PRO A 13 2.96 -0.92 17.33
CA PRO A 13 4.15 -1.35 18.05
C PRO A 13 5.28 -1.68 17.06
N LEU A 14 5.73 -0.69 16.30
CA LEU A 14 6.82 -0.82 15.34
C LEU A 14 8.08 -1.18 16.13
N GLY A 15 8.64 -2.37 15.85
CA GLY A 15 9.83 -2.87 16.52
C GLY A 15 11.09 -2.06 16.24
N GLU A 16 12.26 -2.64 16.49
CA GLU A 16 13.52 -1.95 16.18
C GLU A 16 13.59 -1.57 14.69
N PRO A 17 14.22 -0.42 14.37
CA PRO A 17 14.36 0.00 12.99
C PRO A 17 14.97 -1.10 12.12
N ARG A 18 14.49 -1.20 10.88
CA ARG A 18 14.91 -2.19 9.86
C ARG A 18 16.42 -2.46 9.77
N GLY A 19 17.26 -1.49 10.13
CA GLY A 19 18.72 -1.60 10.09
C GLY A 19 19.20 -1.60 8.65
N GLY A 20 19.67 -0.44 8.17
CA GLY A 20 20.13 -0.27 6.79
C GLY A 20 19.08 0.40 5.90
N ARG A 21 19.54 1.35 5.08
CA ARG A 21 18.69 2.10 4.15
C ARG A 21 18.40 1.29 2.90
N MET A 22 17.15 1.31 2.45
CA MET A 22 16.80 0.76 1.15
C MET A 22 17.43 1.60 0.04
N ASP A 23 17.94 0.95 -1.01
CA ASP A 23 18.36 1.64 -2.23
C ASP A 23 17.13 1.98 -3.06
N TRP A 24 16.47 3.08 -2.69
CA TRP A 24 15.25 3.55 -3.37
C TRP A 24 15.50 3.89 -4.84
N GLY A 25 16.72 4.31 -5.21
CA GLY A 25 17.05 4.58 -6.60
C GLY A 25 16.98 3.31 -7.46
N ARG A 26 17.50 2.19 -6.92
CA ARG A 26 17.36 0.88 -7.55
C ARG A 26 15.90 0.42 -7.63
N VAL A 27 15.14 0.57 -6.54
CA VAL A 27 13.72 0.16 -6.48
C VAL A 27 12.90 0.93 -7.51
N GLU A 28 13.00 2.26 -7.51
CA GLU A 28 12.24 3.13 -8.42
C GLU A 28 12.61 2.89 -9.90
N ALA A 29 13.88 2.61 -10.18
CA ALA A 29 14.34 2.19 -11.50
C ALA A 29 13.78 0.81 -11.91
N GLY A 30 13.75 -0.15 -10.99
CA GLY A 30 13.24 -1.50 -11.23
C GLY A 30 11.74 -1.52 -11.53
N ILE A 31 10.97 -0.72 -10.81
CA ILE A 31 9.52 -0.61 -11.06
C ILE A 31 9.18 0.44 -12.12
N CYS A 32 10.13 1.18 -12.68
CA CYS A 32 9.90 2.28 -13.62
C CYS A 32 8.93 3.36 -13.09
N SER A 33 9.04 3.71 -11.82
CA SER A 33 8.20 4.72 -11.17
C SER A 33 8.87 5.24 -9.90
N SER A 34 8.76 6.54 -9.63
CA SER A 34 9.04 7.07 -8.29
C SER A 34 8.04 6.53 -7.27
N LEU A 35 8.36 6.63 -5.99
CA LEU A 35 7.46 6.28 -4.89
C LEU A 35 7.27 7.46 -3.93
N PRO A 36 6.10 7.55 -3.28
CA PRO A 36 5.82 8.59 -2.29
C PRO A 36 6.87 8.62 -1.18
N ARG A 37 7.31 9.82 -0.79
CA ARG A 37 8.33 9.99 0.26
C ARG A 37 7.89 9.39 1.59
N ASP A 38 6.63 9.55 1.95
CA ASP A 38 6.08 9.06 3.22
C ASP A 38 6.12 7.54 3.33
N TYR A 39 5.82 6.84 2.24
CA TYR A 39 5.98 5.39 2.15
C TYR A 39 7.45 4.96 2.34
N LYS A 40 8.37 5.66 1.67
CA LYS A 40 9.80 5.35 1.79
C LYS A 40 10.29 5.51 3.23
N GLU A 41 9.85 6.57 3.91
CA GLU A 41 10.14 6.80 5.32
C GLU A 41 9.50 5.74 6.24
N LEU A 42 8.28 5.29 5.94
CA LEU A 42 7.62 4.19 6.68
C LEU A 42 8.43 2.90 6.54
N ILE A 43 8.75 2.46 5.33
CA ILE A 43 9.50 1.23 5.06
C ILE A 43 10.94 1.30 5.60
N ASP A 44 11.62 2.45 5.49
CA ASP A 44 12.94 2.63 6.09
C ASP A 44 12.89 2.54 7.63
N SER A 45 11.72 2.83 8.24
CA SER A 45 11.54 2.72 9.68
C SER A 45 11.22 1.29 10.14
N CYS A 46 10.17 0.65 9.63
CA CYS A 46 9.71 -0.66 10.13
C CYS A 46 9.88 -1.80 9.11
N GLY A 47 10.15 -1.50 7.84
CA GLY A 47 10.05 -2.47 6.74
C GLY A 47 8.61 -2.87 6.45
N GLY A 48 8.44 -3.98 5.73
CA GLY A 48 7.13 -4.60 5.51
C GLY A 48 6.67 -5.36 6.74
N GLY A 49 5.37 -5.60 6.85
CA GLY A 49 4.80 -6.28 8.00
C GLY A 49 3.31 -6.56 7.86
N LEU A 50 2.80 -7.34 8.80
CA LEU A 50 1.37 -7.59 8.97
C LEU A 50 0.83 -6.64 10.04
N VAL A 51 -0.07 -5.75 9.64
CA VAL A 51 -0.77 -4.80 10.48
C VAL A 51 -2.12 -5.39 10.90
N ASP A 52 -2.40 -5.37 12.20
CA ASP A 52 -3.67 -5.82 12.81
C ASP A 52 -4.09 -7.23 12.34
N GLU A 53 -3.10 -8.11 12.15
CA GLU A 53 -3.27 -9.49 11.66
C GLU A 53 -4.02 -9.60 10.31
N TYR A 54 -4.08 -8.52 9.52
CA TYR A 54 -4.94 -8.44 8.33
C TYR A 54 -4.24 -7.81 7.13
N LEU A 55 -3.69 -6.60 7.29
CA LEU A 55 -3.13 -5.82 6.18
C LEU A 55 -1.64 -6.11 6.04
N LEU A 56 -1.23 -6.63 4.89
CA LEU A 56 0.16 -6.89 4.54
C LEU A 56 0.75 -5.63 3.90
N LEU A 57 1.56 -4.90 4.66
CA LEU A 57 2.36 -3.79 4.17
C LEU A 57 3.51 -4.33 3.31
N LEU A 58 3.49 -4.01 2.01
CA LEU A 58 4.47 -4.53 1.07
C LEU A 58 5.81 -3.79 1.23
N GLU A 59 6.91 -4.52 1.16
CA GLU A 59 8.29 -4.02 1.15
C GLU A 59 8.96 -4.41 -0.17
N PRO A 60 9.58 -3.48 -0.90
CA PRO A 60 10.32 -3.81 -2.12
C PRO A 60 11.50 -4.74 -1.84
N GLY A 61 11.60 -5.83 -2.60
CA GLY A 61 12.69 -6.79 -2.45
C GLY A 61 12.59 -7.63 -1.18
N SER A 62 11.40 -7.76 -0.60
CA SER A 62 11.17 -8.62 0.55
C SER A 62 11.55 -10.08 0.26
N SER A 63 12.21 -10.75 1.21
CA SER A 63 12.51 -12.18 1.11
C SER A 63 11.25 -13.04 1.18
N HIS A 64 10.18 -12.53 1.80
CA HIS A 64 8.89 -13.20 1.86
C HIS A 64 8.03 -12.78 0.67
N ARG A 65 7.82 -13.70 -0.28
CA ARG A 65 7.18 -13.42 -1.58
C ARG A 65 5.82 -12.74 -1.52
N ALA A 66 5.03 -12.98 -0.47
CA ALA A 66 3.72 -12.34 -0.29
C ALA A 66 3.81 -10.85 0.06
N TYR A 67 4.96 -10.39 0.57
CA TYR A 67 5.20 -9.00 0.96
C TYR A 67 6.10 -8.26 -0.03
N ASP A 68 6.59 -8.91 -1.09
CA ASP A 68 7.49 -8.29 -2.06
C ASP A 68 6.70 -7.40 -3.03
N LEU A 69 6.84 -6.09 -2.86
CA LEU A 69 6.15 -5.11 -3.70
C LEU A 69 6.43 -5.30 -5.18
N GLU A 70 7.68 -5.54 -5.58
CA GLU A 70 8.07 -5.64 -6.98
C GLU A 70 7.41 -6.85 -7.65
N ARG A 71 7.38 -7.97 -6.93
CA ARG A 71 6.70 -9.18 -7.37
C ARG A 71 5.19 -8.99 -7.46
N VAL A 72 4.57 -8.44 -6.41
CA VAL A 72 3.11 -8.22 -6.39
C VAL A 72 2.69 -7.26 -7.49
N LEU A 73 3.47 -6.20 -7.73
CA LEU A 73 3.28 -5.27 -8.85
C LEU A 73 3.30 -6.00 -10.20
N GLY A 74 4.31 -6.84 -10.46
CA GLY A 74 4.37 -7.62 -11.71
C GLY A 74 3.14 -8.50 -11.92
N GLN A 75 2.74 -9.25 -10.87
CA GLN A 75 1.55 -10.09 -10.91
C GLN A 75 0.26 -9.29 -11.14
N ARG A 76 0.14 -8.11 -10.51
CA ARG A 76 -1.04 -7.27 -10.67
C ARG A 76 -1.11 -6.57 -12.01
N LEU A 77 0.01 -6.20 -12.62
CA LEU A 77 0.02 -5.65 -13.97
C LEU A 77 -0.53 -6.68 -14.97
N GLU A 78 -0.04 -7.92 -14.93
CA GLU A 78 -0.54 -9.01 -15.78
C GLU A 78 -2.03 -9.30 -15.53
N ALA A 79 -2.44 -9.40 -14.26
CA ALA A 79 -3.84 -9.67 -13.92
C ALA A 79 -4.78 -8.51 -14.30
N ASN A 80 -4.34 -7.26 -14.15
CA ASN A 80 -5.11 -6.08 -14.53
C ASN A 80 -5.27 -5.98 -16.04
N GLU A 81 -4.24 -6.29 -16.83
CA GLU A 81 -4.32 -6.28 -18.29
C GLU A 81 -5.42 -7.24 -18.78
N ILE A 82 -5.44 -8.47 -18.25
CA ILE A 82 -6.49 -9.45 -18.57
C ILE A 82 -7.86 -8.97 -18.09
N LEU A 83 -7.93 -8.37 -16.90
CA LEU A 83 -9.19 -7.86 -16.35
C LEU A 83 -9.74 -6.72 -17.20
N TRP A 84 -8.90 -5.82 -17.69
CA TRP A 84 -9.32 -4.65 -18.49
C TRP A 84 -9.90 -5.02 -19.85
N ASP A 85 -9.57 -6.20 -20.38
CA ASP A 85 -10.22 -6.77 -21.57
C ASP A 85 -11.65 -7.25 -21.28
N LEU A 86 -11.99 -7.54 -20.02
CA LEU A 86 -13.29 -8.04 -19.59
C LEU A 86 -14.18 -6.94 -19.01
N GLU A 87 -13.60 -6.04 -18.23
CA GLU A 87 -14.29 -4.98 -17.49
C GLU A 87 -13.44 -3.70 -17.51
N PRO A 88 -14.05 -2.52 -17.76
CA PRO A 88 -13.29 -1.28 -17.85
C PRO A 88 -12.61 -0.95 -16.50
N PRO A 89 -11.40 -0.37 -16.52
CA PRO A 89 -10.77 0.13 -15.30
C PRO A 89 -11.63 1.24 -14.66
N PRO A 90 -11.43 1.53 -13.37
CA PRO A 90 -12.10 2.66 -12.75
C PRO A 90 -11.73 3.98 -13.45
N PRO A 91 -12.59 5.02 -13.40
CA PRO A 91 -12.34 6.31 -14.03
C PRO A 91 -10.99 6.92 -13.64
N GLU A 92 -10.57 6.79 -12.39
CA GLU A 92 -9.29 7.30 -11.88
C GLU A 92 -8.07 6.66 -12.57
N VAL A 93 -8.20 5.44 -13.10
CA VAL A 93 -7.15 4.78 -13.88
C VAL A 93 -7.19 5.24 -15.34
N THR A 94 -8.38 5.35 -15.92
CA THR A 94 -8.56 5.68 -17.34
C THR A 94 -8.37 7.18 -17.64
N GLU A 95 -9.02 8.06 -16.90
CA GLU A 95 -9.02 9.51 -17.12
C GLU A 95 -7.66 10.13 -16.83
N ASP A 96 -7.01 9.70 -15.75
CA ASP A 96 -5.69 10.21 -15.35
C ASP A 96 -4.54 9.42 -16.00
N ASN A 97 -4.86 8.41 -16.83
CA ASN A 97 -3.91 7.47 -17.41
C ASN A 97 -2.92 6.95 -16.34
N ALA A 98 -3.48 6.56 -15.19
CA ALA A 98 -2.73 6.24 -13.99
C ALA A 98 -2.30 4.76 -14.00
N ARG A 99 -1.07 4.52 -13.55
CA ARG A 99 -0.60 3.16 -13.28
C ARG A 99 -0.94 2.77 -11.84
N LEU A 100 -1.54 1.60 -11.67
CA LEU A 100 -1.75 1.04 -10.33
C LEU A 100 -0.46 0.43 -9.79
N ILE A 101 -0.01 0.90 -8.63
CA ILE A 101 1.15 0.36 -7.92
C ILE A 101 0.70 -0.09 -6.53
N PRO A 102 0.74 -1.41 -6.21
CA PRO A 102 0.27 -1.90 -4.93
C PRO A 102 1.26 -1.54 -3.83
N TRP A 103 0.75 -1.04 -2.71
CA TRP A 103 1.53 -0.74 -1.51
C TRP A 103 1.15 -1.61 -0.32
N ALA A 104 -0.06 -2.16 -0.35
CA ALA A 104 -0.51 -3.20 0.56
C ALA A 104 -1.40 -4.22 -0.15
N THR A 105 -1.48 -5.40 0.44
CA THR A 105 -2.50 -6.41 0.17
C THR A 105 -3.08 -6.88 1.50
N THR A 106 -4.07 -7.75 1.49
CA THR A 106 -4.67 -8.31 2.71
C THR A 106 -4.64 -9.84 2.68
N ASP A 107 -4.93 -10.46 3.81
CA ASP A 107 -5.12 -11.92 3.90
C ASP A 107 -6.41 -12.41 3.19
N ASN A 108 -7.34 -11.51 2.88
CA ASN A 108 -8.59 -11.78 2.17
C ASN A 108 -8.52 -11.49 0.65
N GLY A 109 -7.40 -10.93 0.17
CA GLY A 109 -7.16 -10.72 -1.26
C GLY A 109 -7.58 -9.36 -1.80
N GLU A 110 -7.83 -8.38 -0.92
CA GLU A 110 -7.93 -6.98 -1.31
C GLU A 110 -6.55 -6.39 -1.58
N TYR A 111 -6.48 -5.47 -2.53
CA TYR A 111 -5.27 -4.73 -2.85
C TYR A 111 -5.48 -3.24 -2.64
N LEU A 112 -4.47 -2.61 -2.06
CA LEU A 112 -4.41 -1.17 -1.87
C LEU A 112 -3.30 -0.62 -2.76
N TYR A 113 -3.69 0.30 -3.63
CA TYR A 113 -2.85 0.85 -4.69
C TYR A 113 -2.60 2.34 -4.50
N TRP A 114 -1.50 2.82 -5.05
CA TRP A 114 -1.40 4.18 -5.53
C TRP A 114 -1.88 4.23 -6.98
N ALA A 115 -2.72 5.21 -7.30
CA ALA A 115 -2.97 5.61 -8.69
C ALA A 115 -1.89 6.59 -9.14
N ALA A 116 -0.81 6.05 -9.71
CA ALA A 116 0.34 6.82 -10.19
C ALA A 116 0.02 7.51 -11.52
N ALA A 117 -0.66 8.66 -11.43
CA ALA A 117 -1.05 9.48 -12.56
C ALA A 117 0.17 10.15 -13.22
N LYS A 118 0.21 10.16 -14.55
CA LYS A 118 1.34 10.71 -15.31
C LYS A 118 1.44 12.21 -15.12
N GLY A 119 2.61 12.69 -14.70
CA GLY A 119 2.87 14.12 -14.49
C GLY A 119 2.38 14.66 -13.14
N VAL A 120 1.78 13.81 -12.30
CA VAL A 120 1.41 14.12 -10.92
C VAL A 120 2.54 13.64 -9.99
N PRO A 121 3.00 14.46 -9.04
CA PRO A 121 4.04 14.04 -8.11
C PRO A 121 3.56 12.88 -7.22
N PRO A 122 4.43 11.94 -6.81
CA PRO A 122 4.07 10.79 -6.00
C PRO A 122 3.30 11.12 -4.72
N GLU A 123 3.61 12.26 -4.11
CA GLU A 123 2.98 12.74 -2.88
C GLU A 123 1.49 13.12 -3.04
N GLU A 124 1.03 13.30 -4.28
CA GLU A 124 -0.36 13.65 -4.62
C GLU A 124 -1.16 12.47 -5.20
N TRP A 125 -0.56 11.29 -5.29
CA TRP A 125 -1.26 10.10 -5.77
C TRP A 125 -2.36 9.67 -4.81
N ARG A 126 -3.52 9.34 -5.37
CA ARG A 126 -4.67 8.83 -4.62
C ARG A 126 -4.44 7.37 -4.23
N VAL A 127 -4.99 6.99 -3.08
CA VAL A 127 -5.09 5.60 -2.64
C VAL A 127 -6.36 5.00 -3.22
N LEU A 128 -6.24 3.84 -3.85
CA LEU A 128 -7.37 3.05 -4.36
C LEU A 128 -7.41 1.69 -3.67
N ILE A 129 -8.61 1.20 -3.38
CA ILE A 129 -8.84 -0.14 -2.81
C ILE A 129 -9.77 -0.91 -3.73
N ASN A 130 -9.43 -2.18 -3.98
CA ASN A 130 -10.28 -3.11 -4.70
C ASN A 130 -10.17 -4.51 -4.07
N ASP A 131 -11.30 -5.16 -3.88
CA ASP A 131 -11.32 -6.61 -3.70
C ASP A 131 -11.23 -7.26 -5.08
N ALA A 132 -10.31 -8.20 -5.25
CA ALA A 132 -10.02 -8.81 -6.56
C ALA A 132 -11.21 -9.60 -7.17
N SER A 133 -12.34 -9.68 -6.46
CA SER A 133 -13.54 -10.42 -6.84
C SER A 133 -14.70 -9.54 -7.28
N SER A 134 -14.57 -8.21 -7.19
CA SER A 134 -15.64 -7.27 -7.51
C SER A 134 -15.15 -6.11 -8.38
N THR A 135 -16.11 -5.43 -9.00
CA THR A 135 -15.90 -4.20 -9.77
C THR A 135 -15.91 -2.95 -8.89
N VAL A 136 -15.99 -3.11 -7.57
CA VAL A 136 -16.10 -2.01 -6.63
C VAL A 136 -14.71 -1.47 -6.32
N TRP A 137 -14.59 -0.14 -6.38
CA TRP A 137 -13.40 0.60 -6.03
C TRP A 137 -13.75 1.66 -4.99
N GLU A 138 -12.86 1.85 -4.03
CA GLU A 138 -12.87 3.01 -3.17
C GLU A 138 -11.64 3.87 -3.43
N THR A 139 -11.85 5.18 -3.53
CA THR A 139 -10.80 6.15 -3.82
C THR A 139 -10.66 7.14 -2.67
N TYR A 140 -9.42 7.37 -2.24
CA TYR A 140 -9.08 8.27 -1.15
C TYR A 140 -8.01 9.26 -1.62
N GLY A 141 -8.32 10.56 -1.57
CA GLY A 141 -7.42 11.66 -1.94
C GLY A 141 -6.39 11.99 -0.87
N MET A 142 -5.70 10.98 -0.36
CA MET A 142 -4.73 11.09 0.73
C MET A 142 -3.55 10.15 0.49
N THR A 143 -2.43 10.42 1.16
CA THR A 143 -1.24 9.54 1.10
C THR A 143 -1.51 8.18 1.72
N CYS A 144 -0.70 7.15 1.42
CA CYS A 144 -0.90 5.83 2.03
C CYS A 144 -0.67 5.84 3.55
N THR A 145 0.26 6.67 4.05
CA THR A 145 0.47 6.79 5.50
C THR A 145 -0.68 7.50 6.19
N GLU A 146 -1.25 8.53 5.57
CA GLU A 146 -2.46 9.20 6.05
C GLU A 146 -3.68 8.28 6.04
N PHE A 147 -3.86 7.51 4.96
CA PHE A 147 -4.92 6.51 4.86
C PHE A 147 -4.80 5.49 5.99
N LEU A 148 -3.64 4.86 6.15
CA LEU A 148 -3.44 3.83 7.18
C LEU A 148 -3.64 4.42 8.59
N ALA A 149 -3.10 5.61 8.87
CA ALA A 149 -3.29 6.27 10.15
C ALA A 149 -4.76 6.61 10.42
N SER A 150 -5.51 7.00 9.39
CA SER A 150 -6.92 7.34 9.49
C SER A 150 -7.79 6.10 9.70
N VAL A 151 -7.48 4.98 9.05
CA VAL A 151 -8.17 3.71 9.29
C VAL A 151 -7.90 3.21 10.71
N LEU A 152 -6.63 3.17 11.15
CA LEU A 152 -6.25 2.69 12.49
C LEU A 152 -6.90 3.52 13.60
N ASN A 153 -6.99 4.86 13.43
CA ASN A 153 -7.73 5.74 14.35
C ASN A 153 -9.26 5.66 14.21
N ARG A 154 -9.79 4.88 13.26
CA ARG A 154 -11.23 4.80 12.95
C ARG A 154 -11.83 6.14 12.50
N ASN A 155 -11.01 7.04 11.95
CA ASN A 155 -11.47 8.30 11.35
C ASN A 155 -12.16 8.05 10.00
N ILE A 156 -11.79 6.97 9.32
CA ILE A 156 -12.44 6.49 8.11
C ILE A 156 -12.72 4.99 8.22
N THR A 157 -13.76 4.54 7.52
CA THR A 157 -14.12 3.13 7.40
C THR A 157 -14.29 2.80 5.92
N SER A 158 -13.63 1.75 5.46
CA SER A 158 -13.82 1.19 4.12
C SER A 158 -14.99 0.21 4.14
N ASN A 159 -15.78 0.18 3.07
CA ASN A 159 -16.80 -0.84 2.83
C ASN A 159 -16.22 -2.09 2.14
N ILE A 160 -14.99 -2.00 1.62
CA ILE A 160 -14.28 -3.10 0.99
C ILE A 160 -13.46 -3.87 2.02
N LEU A 161 -12.72 -3.18 2.90
CA LEU A 161 -11.90 -3.85 3.90
C LEU A 161 -12.76 -4.59 4.94
N TRP A 162 -12.16 -5.63 5.53
CA TRP A 162 -12.84 -6.45 6.52
C TRP A 162 -13.37 -5.63 7.69
N SER A 163 -14.62 -5.86 8.08
CA SER A 163 -15.32 -5.08 9.12
C SER A 163 -14.70 -5.17 10.52
N ARG A 164 -13.77 -6.12 10.76
CA ARG A 164 -13.00 -6.20 12.01
C ARG A 164 -11.68 -5.43 11.98
N PHE A 165 -11.30 -4.86 10.84
CA PHE A 165 -10.14 -4.00 10.73
C PHE A 165 -10.55 -2.52 10.95
N PRO A 166 -9.80 -1.75 11.77
CA PRO A 166 -8.67 -2.17 12.58
C PRO A 166 -9.10 -2.90 13.87
N LEU A 167 -8.14 -3.57 14.53
CA LEU A 167 -8.33 -4.14 15.86
C LEU A 167 -8.48 -3.02 16.93
N GLU A 168 -8.92 -3.38 18.13
CA GLU A 168 -8.99 -2.44 19.27
C GLU A 168 -7.59 -2.17 19.83
N GLU A 169 -6.77 -3.22 19.96
CA GLU A 169 -5.35 -3.13 20.25
C GLU A 169 -4.58 -3.42 18.95
N HIS A 170 -3.84 -2.44 18.45
CA HIS A 170 -3.13 -2.59 17.19
C HIS A 170 -1.94 -3.53 17.31
N THR A 171 -1.73 -4.33 16.27
CA THR A 171 -0.57 -5.23 16.17
C THR A 171 0.25 -4.91 14.93
N PHE A 172 1.55 -5.14 15.03
CA PHE A 172 2.45 -5.12 13.90
C PHE A 172 3.43 -6.27 14.03
N ARG A 173 3.46 -7.17 13.05
CA ARG A 173 4.47 -8.23 12.96
C ARG A 173 5.37 -7.96 11.77
N SER A 174 6.66 -7.82 12.01
CA SER A 174 7.62 -7.57 10.95
C SER A 174 7.76 -8.80 10.06
N VAL A 175 7.90 -8.59 8.74
CA VAL A 175 8.18 -9.70 7.81
C VAL A 175 9.47 -10.44 8.17
N ARG A 176 10.42 -9.76 8.83
CA ARG A 176 11.70 -10.37 9.26
C ARG A 176 11.55 -11.37 10.40
N GLU A 177 10.41 -11.34 11.08
CA GLU A 177 10.08 -12.20 12.22
C GLU A 177 9.21 -13.40 11.79
N MET A 178 8.87 -13.50 10.49
CA MET A 178 8.05 -14.55 9.88
C MET A 178 8.90 -15.56 9.11
#